data_AF-A0A7Y7AZH0-F1
#
_entry.id   AF-A0A7Y7AZH0-F1
#
_cell.length_a   1.000
_cell.length_b   1.000
_cell.length_c   1.000
_cell.angle_alpha   90.00
_cell.angle_beta   90.00
_cell.angle_gamma   90.00
#
_symmetry.space_group_name_H-M   'P 1'
#
loop_
_entity.id
_entity.type
_entity.pdbx_description
1 polymer ?
#
loop_
_entity_poly.entity_id
_entity_poly.type
_entity_poly.pdbx_seq_one_letter_code
_entity_poly.pdbx_strand_id
1 'polypeptide(L)'
;MGRDAAIWARPGLDLRSRLLVTLAALTAGGHLDELEVHVRAALRHGVAAEEVKEALLQCAVSCSPPAVRAAYAVARRVIAEEGGQGGQEEAAEPQP
;
A
#
# COMPACT_ATOMS: atom_id res chain seq x y z
N MET A 1 -6.88 -11.71 16.55
CA MET A 1 -7.84 -11.52 15.45
C MET A 1 -9.26 -11.54 16.02
N GLY A 2 -9.82 -10.44 16.53
CA GLY A 2 -11.09 -10.53 17.30
C GLY A 2 -11.91 -9.24 17.48
N ARG A 3 -11.32 -8.07 17.28
CA ARG A 3 -12.05 -6.78 17.23
C ARG A 3 -11.88 -6.08 15.89
N ASP A 4 -10.74 -6.31 15.25
CA ASP A 4 -10.38 -5.69 13.97
C ASP A 4 -11.29 -6.19 12.84
N ALA A 5 -11.58 -7.50 12.80
CA ALA A 5 -12.43 -8.10 11.78
C ALA A 5 -13.83 -7.46 11.72
N ALA A 6 -14.41 -7.13 12.88
CA ALA A 6 -15.72 -6.46 12.94
C ALA A 6 -15.67 -5.02 12.41
N ILE A 7 -14.56 -4.31 12.59
CA ILE A 7 -14.36 -2.93 12.08
C ILE A 7 -14.13 -2.95 10.56
N TRP A 8 -13.34 -3.90 10.07
CA TRP A 8 -13.06 -4.08 8.64
C TRP A 8 -14.30 -4.49 7.84
N ALA A 9 -15.23 -5.22 8.45
CA ALA A 9 -16.49 -5.64 7.81
C ALA A 9 -17.61 -4.58 7.83
N ARG A 10 -17.39 -3.40 8.44
CA ARG A 10 -18.44 -2.36 8.51
C ARG A 10 -18.83 -1.86 7.11
N PRO A 11 -20.10 -1.55 6.86
CA PRO A 11 -20.49 -0.83 5.65
C PRO A 11 -19.96 0.61 5.68
N GLY A 12 -19.80 1.24 4.52
CA GLY A 12 -19.47 2.66 4.36
C GLY A 12 -18.12 2.97 3.72
N LEU A 13 -17.15 2.04 3.81
CA LEU A 13 -15.90 2.11 3.04
C LEU A 13 -15.62 0.73 2.43
N ASP A 14 -15.25 0.72 1.16
CA ASP A 14 -14.76 -0.47 0.48
C ASP A 14 -13.35 -0.84 0.97
N LEU A 15 -12.92 -2.07 0.64
CA LEU A 15 -11.62 -2.59 1.07
C LEU A 15 -10.46 -1.70 0.60
N ARG A 16 -10.53 -1.22 -0.65
CA ARG A 16 -9.54 -0.33 -1.26
C ARG A 16 -9.38 0.95 -0.43
N SER A 17 -10.47 1.66 -0.15
CA SER A 17 -10.41 2.92 0.63
C SER A 17 -9.89 2.67 2.04
N ARG A 18 -10.27 1.55 2.67
CA ARG A 18 -9.76 1.18 4.00
C ARG A 18 -8.25 0.99 4.00
N LEU A 19 -7.72 0.27 3.02
CA LEU A 19 -6.28 0.06 2.86
C LEU A 19 -5.56 1.39 2.70
N LEU A 20 -6.03 2.27 1.80
CA LEU A 20 -5.42 3.59 1.58
C LEU A 20 -5.45 4.48 2.84
N VAL A 21 -6.57 4.48 3.59
CA VAL A 21 -6.67 5.19 4.87
C VAL A 21 -5.71 4.62 5.92
N THR A 22 -5.58 3.30 5.99
CA THR A 22 -4.61 2.66 6.89
C THR A 22 -3.18 3.06 6.54
N LEU A 23 -2.80 3.07 5.26
CA LEU A 23 -1.47 3.51 4.83
C LEU A 23 -1.21 4.97 5.24
N ALA A 24 -2.19 5.85 5.07
CA ALA A 24 -2.08 7.25 5.50
C ALA A 24 -1.91 7.38 7.02
N ALA A 25 -2.70 6.64 7.81
CA ALA A 25 -2.62 6.65 9.27
C ALA A 25 -1.26 6.14 9.78
N LEU A 26 -0.76 5.05 9.20
CA LEU A 26 0.56 4.49 9.56
C LEU A 26 1.70 5.44 9.18
N THR A 27 1.57 6.13 8.03
CA THR A 27 2.52 7.17 7.61
C THR A 27 2.53 8.34 8.59
N ALA A 28 1.36 8.84 9.00
CA ALA A 28 1.25 9.93 9.96
C ALA A 28 1.82 9.56 11.34
N GLY A 29 1.64 8.31 11.78
CA GLY A 29 2.18 7.79 13.03
C GLY A 29 3.65 7.35 12.99
N GLY A 30 4.26 7.29 11.81
CA GLY A 30 5.63 6.78 11.64
C GLY A 30 5.79 5.28 11.91
N HIS A 31 4.70 4.50 11.76
CA HIS A 31 4.65 3.07 12.02
C HIS A 31 5.10 2.28 10.79
N LEU A 32 6.42 2.27 10.52
CA LEU A 32 6.99 1.79 9.26
C LEU A 32 6.91 0.26 9.09
N ASP A 33 7.03 -0.50 10.17
CA ASP A 33 6.97 -1.96 10.13
C ASP A 33 5.55 -2.43 9.78
N GLU A 34 4.53 -1.83 10.40
CA GLU A 34 3.14 -2.06 10.04
C GLU A 34 2.81 -1.52 8.65
N LEU A 35 3.41 -0.40 8.24
CA LEU A 35 3.23 0.16 6.90
C LEU A 35 3.68 -0.83 5.83
N GLU A 36 4.83 -1.49 6.01
CA GLU A 36 5.30 -2.54 5.11
C GLU A 36 4.25 -3.64 4.92
N VAL A 37 3.73 -4.16 6.02
CA VAL A 37 2.70 -5.22 6.01
C VAL A 37 1.46 -4.78 5.23
N HIS A 38 1.01 -3.54 5.43
CA HIS A 38 -0.20 -3.03 4.78
C HIS A 38 0.02 -2.62 3.32
N VAL A 39 1.21 -2.17 2.93
CA VAL A 39 1.54 -1.95 1.50
C VAL A 39 1.45 -3.28 0.77
N ARG A 40 2.04 -4.33 1.32
CA ARG A 40 1.99 -5.68 0.74
C ARG A 40 0.56 -6.20 0.63
N ALA A 41 -0.24 -6.03 1.69
CA ALA A 41 -1.66 -6.40 1.67
C ALA A 41 -2.44 -5.60 0.60
N ALA A 42 -2.17 -4.30 0.47
CA ALA A 42 -2.84 -3.45 -0.52
C ALA A 42 -2.59 -3.94 -1.95
N LEU A 43 -1.33 -4.22 -2.30
CA LEU A 43 -0.95 -4.74 -3.61
C LEU A 43 -1.63 -6.08 -3.91
N ARG A 44 -1.62 -7.02 -2.95
CA ARG A 44 -2.26 -8.34 -3.08
C ARG A 44 -3.78 -8.27 -3.22
N HIS A 45 -4.41 -7.22 -2.68
CA HIS A 45 -5.84 -6.95 -2.85
C HIS A 45 -6.16 -6.09 -4.08
N GLY A 46 -5.19 -5.87 -4.98
CA GLY A 46 -5.41 -5.21 -6.26
C GLY A 46 -5.41 -3.67 -6.20
N VAL A 47 -4.93 -3.08 -5.10
CA VAL A 47 -4.61 -1.65 -5.09
C VAL A 47 -3.38 -1.44 -5.95
N ALA A 48 -3.45 -0.56 -6.95
CA ALA A 48 -2.33 -0.34 -7.85
C ALA A 48 -1.16 0.30 -7.09
N ALA A 49 0.06 -0.05 -7.48
CA ALA A 49 1.27 0.56 -6.91
C ALA A 49 1.26 2.09 -7.02
N GLU A 50 0.66 2.64 -8.07
CA GLU A 50 0.53 4.09 -8.25
C GLU A 50 -0.40 4.73 -7.22
N GLU A 51 -1.48 4.06 -6.83
CA GLU A 51 -2.38 4.58 -5.81
C GLU A 51 -1.78 4.55 -4.40
N VAL A 52 -0.94 3.55 -4.13
CA VAL A 52 -0.13 3.54 -2.91
C VAL A 52 0.75 4.77 -2.87
N LYS A 53 1.43 5.11 -3.97
CA LYS A 53 2.28 6.31 -4.04
C LYS A 53 1.45 7.58 -3.86
N GLU A 54 0.31 7.70 -4.53
CA GLU A 54 -0.58 8.86 -4.42
C GLU A 54 -1.11 9.04 -2.98
N ALA A 55 -1.45 7.96 -2.28
CA ALA A 55 -1.84 8.05 -0.87
C ALA A 55 -0.69 8.58 0.01
N LEU A 56 0.55 8.15 -0.23
CA LEU A 56 1.73 8.68 0.46
C LEU A 56 2.05 10.12 0.06
N LEU A 57 1.80 10.50 -1.20
CA LEU A 57 1.92 11.88 -1.66
C LEU A 57 0.91 12.79 -0.95
N GLN A 58 -0.34 12.34 -0.81
CA GLN A 58 -1.37 13.08 -0.10
C GLN A 58 -0.98 13.33 1.37
N CYS A 59 -0.22 12.43 1.99
CA CYS A 59 0.30 12.63 3.34
C CYS A 59 1.31 13.79 3.42
N ALA A 60 1.96 14.20 2.33
CA ALA A 60 2.88 15.35 2.32
C ALA A 60 2.19 16.68 2.66
N VAL A 61 0.86 16.75 2.56
CA VAL A 61 0.07 17.95 2.93
C VAL A 61 -0.01 18.13 4.44
N SER A 62 -0.06 17.03 5.20
CA SER A 62 -0.39 17.06 6.64
C SER A 62 0.68 16.44 7.54
N CYS A 63 1.60 15.64 7.00
CA CYS A 63 2.62 14.91 7.74
C CYS A 63 4.00 15.56 7.60
N SER A 64 4.89 15.25 8.55
CA SER A 64 6.26 15.76 8.48
C SER A 64 7.03 15.19 7.28
N PRO A 65 7.92 15.97 6.62
CA PRO A 65 8.72 15.47 5.51
C PRO A 65 9.56 14.21 5.82
N PRO A 66 10.16 14.05 7.02
CA PRO A 66 10.85 12.80 7.38
C PRO A 66 9.94 11.57 7.37
N ALA A 67 8.72 11.68 7.92
CA ALA A 67 7.77 10.56 7.97
C ALA A 67 7.37 10.11 6.56
N VAL A 68 7.04 11.06 5.68
CA VAL A 68 6.65 10.77 4.30
C VAL A 68 7.81 10.14 3.52
N ARG A 69 9.04 10.66 3.65
CA ARG A 69 10.21 10.06 2.98
C ARG A 69 10.47 8.62 3.43
N ALA A 70 10.34 8.34 4.72
CA ALA A 70 10.53 7.00 5.26
C ALA A 70 9.44 6.05 4.75
N ALA A 71 8.18 6.49 4.72
CA ALA A 71 7.07 5.72 4.17
C ALA A 71 7.27 5.41 2.67
N TYR A 72 7.72 6.38 1.88
CA TYR A 72 8.07 6.18 0.47
C TYR A 72 9.19 5.17 0.28
N ALA A 73 10.22 5.18 1.13
CA ALA A 73 11.31 4.21 1.06
C ALA A 73 10.81 2.77 1.29
N VAL A 74 9.93 2.58 2.28
CA VAL A 74 9.27 1.30 2.55
C VAL A 74 8.42 0.86 1.36
N ALA A 75 7.52 1.71 0.88
CA ALA A 75 6.62 1.37 -0.22
C ALA A 75 7.38 1.02 -1.50
N ARG A 76 8.43 1.77 -1.84
CA ARG A 76 9.29 1.48 -3.00
C ARG A 76 9.94 0.10 -2.91
N ARG A 77 10.43 -0.29 -1.74
CA ARG A 77 11.02 -1.61 -1.53
C ARG A 77 9.98 -2.71 -1.73
N VAL A 78 8.82 -2.60 -1.08
CA VAL A 78 7.75 -3.62 -1.17
C VAL A 78 7.21 -3.75 -2.59
N ILE A 79 7.01 -2.63 -3.29
CA ILE A 79 6.55 -2.64 -4.69
C ILE A 79 7.57 -3.37 -5.59
N ALA A 80 8.87 -3.16 -5.36
CA ALA A 80 9.91 -3.87 -6.11
C ALA A 80 9.93 -5.37 -5.79
N GLU A 81 9.75 -5.75 -4.52
CA GLU A 81 9.66 -7.15 -4.09
C GLU A 81 8.47 -7.88 -4.74
N GLU A 82 7.27 -7.31 -4.69
CA GLU A 82 6.07 -7.94 -5.25
C GLU A 82 6.04 -7.87 -6.79
N GLY A 83 6.66 -6.84 -7.39
CA GLY A 83 6.82 -6.74 -8.85
C GLY A 83 7.84 -7.72 -9.45
N GLY A 84 8.88 -8.08 -8.68
CA GLY A 84 9.85 -9.12 -9.06
C GLY A 84 9.30 -10.55 -8.94
N GLN A 85 8.18 -10.74 -8.25
CA GLN A 85 7.49 -12.02 -8.09
C GLN A 85 6.43 -12.30 -9.17
N GLY A 86 6.14 -11.34 -10.05
CA GLY A 86 5.17 -11.45 -11.16
C GLY A 86 5.79 -11.76 -12.53
N GLY A 87 7.06 -12.17 -12.59
CA GLY A 87 7.82 -12.36 -13.83
C GLY A 87 7.89 -13.79 -14.38
N GLN A 88 6.85 -14.62 -14.18
CA GLN A 88 6.72 -15.93 -14.85
C GLN A 88 5.25 -16.24 -15.19
N GLU A 89 4.68 -15.45 -16.10
CA GLU A 89 3.58 -15.76 -17.02
C GLU A 89 3.42 -14.47 -17.85
N GLU A 90 3.95 -14.32 -19.05
CA GLU A 90 3.50 -14.97 -20.29
C GLU A 90 4.62 -14.75 -21.33
N ALA A 91 5.19 -15.83 -21.86
CA ALA A 91 5.94 -15.77 -23.11
C ALA A 91 4.93 -15.61 -24.25
N ALA A 92 4.40 -14.40 -24.43
CA ALA A 92 3.56 -14.06 -25.56
C ALA A 92 4.46 -13.70 -26.76
N GLU A 93 4.44 -14.64 -27.70
CA GLU A 93 4.95 -14.63 -29.07
C GLU A 93 5.04 -13.24 -29.74
N PRO A 94 6.16 -12.91 -30.44
CA PRO A 94 6.23 -11.67 -31.20
C PRO A 94 5.34 -11.82 -32.45
N GLN A 95 4.31 -10.97 -32.54
CA GLN A 95 3.50 -10.80 -33.75
C GLN A 95 3.97 -9.55 -34.54
N PRO A 96 3.79 -9.55 -35.87
CA PRO A 96 4.80 -9.22 -36.88
C PRO A 96 5.26 -7.76 -36.95
#